data_AF-A0A418GK93-F1
#
_entry.id   AF-A0A418GK93-F1
#
_cell.length_a   1.000
_cell.length_b   1.000
_cell.length_c   1.000
_cell.angle_alpha   90.00
_cell.angle_beta   90.00
_cell.angle_gamma   90.00
#
_symmetry.space_group_name_H-M   'P 1'
#
loop_
_entity.id
_entity.type
_entity.pdbx_description
1 polymer ?
#
loop_
_entity_poly.entity_id
_entity_poly.type
_entity_poly.pdbx_seq_one_letter_code
_entity_poly.pdbx_strand_id
1 'polypeptide(L)' 'SSKNPASPAYGKYTDATGKNYGAAQPGRTMTVPKTAMAPKPATTTTVTRGGFGESVAKQSTMQRSATGTSSRSMGG' A
#
# COMPACT_ATOMS: atom_id res chain seq x y z
N SER A 1 -22.91 2.03 4.51
CA SER A 1 -22.51 3.29 5.16
C SER A 1 -21.63 2.97 6.35
N SER A 2 -20.52 3.69 6.50
CA SER A 2 -19.64 3.53 7.66
C SER A 2 -20.29 4.11 8.92
N LYS A 3 -20.08 3.44 10.07
CA LYS A 3 -20.52 3.90 11.40
C LYS A 3 -19.39 4.55 12.20
N ASN A 4 -18.16 4.54 11.67
CA ASN A 4 -17.00 5.19 12.30
C ASN A 4 -16.99 6.68 11.90
N PRO A 5 -17.06 7.62 12.87
CA PRO A 5 -17.04 9.07 12.58
C PRO A 5 -15.77 9.55 11.87
N ALA A 6 -14.63 8.87 12.06
CA ALA A 6 -13.37 9.22 11.40
C ALA A 6 -13.30 8.72 9.94
N SER A 7 -14.31 7.99 9.48
CA SER A 7 -14.33 7.42 8.13
C SER A 7 -14.77 8.46 7.11
N PRO A 8 -14.06 8.62 5.98
CA PRO A 8 -14.53 9.43 4.85
C PRO A 8 -15.90 8.97 4.28
N ALA A 9 -16.28 7.71 4.53
CA ALA A 9 -17.58 7.14 4.13
C ALA A 9 -18.67 7.27 5.20
N TYR A 10 -18.42 8.00 6.30
CA TYR A 10 -19.36 8.16 7.40
C TYR A 10 -20.62 8.90 6.95
N GLY A 11 -21.79 8.27 7.17
CA GLY A 11 -23.08 8.84 6.79
C GLY A 11 -23.27 9.00 5.28
N LYS A 12 -22.51 8.27 4.45
CA LYS A 12 -22.62 8.27 2.98
C LYS A 12 -22.87 6.88 2.42
N TYR A 13 -23.45 6.83 1.22
CA TYR A 13 -23.46 5.61 0.41
C TYR A 13 -22.22 5.58 -0.46
N THR A 14 -21.35 4.59 -0.26
CA THR A 14 -20.17 4.34 -1.09
C THR A 14 -20.17 2.91 -1.60
N ASP A 15 -19.66 2.69 -2.82
CA ASP A 15 -19.41 1.34 -3.33
C ASP A 15 -17.98 0.85 -2.99
N ALA A 16 -17.68 -0.41 -3.36
CA ALA A 16 -16.39 -1.04 -3.13
C ALA A 16 -15.23 -0.38 -3.93
N THR A 17 -15.54 0.44 -4.92
CA THR A 17 -14.56 1.24 -5.67
C THR A 17 -14.29 2.60 -5.03
N GLY A 18 -15.05 2.97 -3.99
CA GLY A 18 -14.95 4.25 -3.31
C GLY A 18 -15.84 5.34 -3.91
N LYS A 19 -16.69 5.03 -4.90
CA LYS A 19 -17.60 6.02 -5.49
C LYS A 19 -18.68 6.40 -4.49
N ASN A 20 -18.89 7.70 -4.30
CA ASN A 20 -19.87 8.27 -3.37
C ASN A 20 -21.19 8.57 -4.10
N TYR A 21 -22.30 8.18 -3.49
CA TYR A 21 -23.67 8.35 -3.99
C TYR A 21 -24.49 9.33 -3.13
N GLY A 22 -23.84 10.07 -2.22
CA GLY A 22 -24.46 11.10 -1.38
C GLY A 22 -24.74 10.62 0.05
N ALA A 23 -25.52 11.42 0.78
CA ALA A 23 -25.87 11.15 2.18
C ALA A 23 -26.72 9.89 2.33
N ALA A 24 -26.42 9.10 3.36
CA ALA A 24 -27.20 7.93 3.73
C ALA A 24 -28.52 8.37 4.39
N GLN A 25 -29.60 8.38 3.61
CA GLN A 25 -30.93 8.78 4.07
C GLN A 25 -31.85 7.55 4.17
N PRO A 26 -32.52 7.32 5.31
CA PRO A 26 -33.53 6.27 5.44
C PRO A 26 -34.61 6.41 4.36
N GLY A 27 -35.06 5.29 3.78
CA GLY A 27 -36.11 5.27 2.76
C GLY A 27 -35.67 5.65 1.33
N ARG A 28 -34.40 6.02 1.12
CA ARG A 28 -33.87 6.28 -0.23
C ARG A 28 -33.45 4.97 -0.91
N THR A 29 -34.05 4.67 -2.07
CA THR A 29 -33.60 3.59 -2.95
C THR A 29 -32.72 4.17 -4.07
N MET A 30 -31.61 3.51 -4.38
CA MET A 30 -30.73 3.86 -5.50
C MET A 30 -30.49 2.65 -6.40
N THR A 31 -30.64 2.84 -7.70
CA THR A 31 -30.35 1.80 -8.69
C THR A 31 -28.86 1.71 -8.91
N VAL A 32 -28.26 0.60 -8.47
CA VAL A 32 -26.86 0.26 -8.71
C VAL A 32 -26.80 -0.76 -9.86
N PRO A 33 -26.12 -0.45 -10.98
CA PRO A 33 -25.89 -1.43 -12.03
C PRO A 33 -25.17 -2.66 -11.48
N LYS A 34 -25.61 -3.87 -11.84
CA LYS A 34 -25.07 -5.11 -11.25
C LYS A 34 -23.57 -5.30 -11.52
N THR A 35 -23.05 -4.72 -12.59
CA THR A 35 -21.62 -4.66 -12.93
C THR A 35 -20.79 -3.88 -11.92
N ALA A 36 -21.36 -2.87 -11.25
CA ALA A 36 -20.67 -2.11 -10.21
C ALA A 36 -20.49 -2.90 -8.90
N MET A 37 -21.19 -4.04 -8.75
CA MET A 37 -21.02 -4.98 -7.65
C MET A 37 -20.13 -6.18 -8.00
N ALA A 38 -19.55 -6.20 -9.21
CA ALA A 38 -18.66 -7.29 -9.59
C ALA A 38 -17.43 -7.33 -8.66
N PRO A 39 -16.97 -8.53 -8.25
CA PRO A 39 -15.74 -8.66 -7.49
C PRO A 39 -14.58 -8.01 -8.25
N LYS A 40 -13.69 -7.33 -7.52
CA LYS A 40 -12.44 -6.85 -8.09
C LYS A 40 -11.65 -8.06 -8.63
N PRO A 41 -11.03 -7.97 -9.83
CA PRO A 41 -10.21 -9.05 -10.35
C PRO A 41 -9.14 -9.46 -9.34
N ALA A 42 -8.98 -10.76 -9.12
CA ALA A 42 -7.93 -11.27 -8.26
C ALA A 42 -6.56 -10.89 -8.83
N THR A 43 -5.75 -10.20 -8.04
CA THR A 43 -4.38 -9.87 -8.39
C THR A 43 -3.43 -10.87 -7.73
N THR A 44 -2.77 -11.69 -8.53
CA THR A 44 -1.66 -12.53 -8.05
C THR A 44 -0.36 -11.76 -8.21
N THR A 45 0.21 -11.28 -7.11
CA THR A 45 1.54 -10.69 -7.08
C THR A 45 2.56 -11.78 -6.77
N THR A 46 3.25 -12.28 -7.79
CA THR A 46 4.43 -13.12 -7.58
C THR A 46 5.57 -12.23 -7.11
N VAL A 47 5.79 -12.15 -5.80
CA VAL A 47 7.00 -11.54 -5.24
C VAL A 47 8.13 -12.57 -5.44
N THR A 48 8.87 -12.45 -6.54
CA THR A 48 10.16 -13.16 -6.68
C THR A 48 11.06 -12.66 -5.53
N ARG A 49 11.40 -13.56 -4.59
CA ARG A 49 12.06 -13.26 -3.31
C ARG A 49 13.54 -12.84 -3.44
N GLY A 50 13.85 -11.91 -4.34
CA GLY A 50 15.17 -11.28 -4.48
C GLY A 50 15.23 -9.84 -3.94
N GLY A 51 14.15 -9.33 -3.33
CA GLY A 51 14.06 -7.93 -2.92
C GLY A 51 14.78 -7.63 -1.59
N PHE A 52 14.14 -7.98 -0.47
CA PHE A 52 14.57 -7.45 0.85
C PHE A 52 15.88 -8.05 1.38
N GLY A 53 16.01 -9.38 1.41
CA GLY A 53 17.21 -10.03 1.92
C GLY A 53 18.46 -9.71 1.12
N GLU A 54 18.31 -9.56 -0.21
CA GLU A 54 19.39 -9.17 -1.12
C GLU A 54 19.74 -7.67 -0.96
N SER A 55 18.77 -6.79 -0.76
CA SER A 55 19.01 -5.37 -0.44
C SER A 55 19.74 -5.20 0.90
N VAL A 56 19.33 -5.93 1.95
CA VAL A 56 20.00 -5.91 3.26
C VAL A 56 21.43 -6.45 3.16
N ALA A 57 21.64 -7.54 2.42
CA ALA A 57 22.96 -8.10 2.18
C ALA A 57 23.86 -7.11 1.43
N LYS A 58 23.38 -6.50 0.34
CA LYS A 58 24.10 -5.50 -0.46
C LYS A 58 24.45 -4.26 0.37
N GLN A 59 23.52 -3.73 1.16
CA GLN A 59 23.78 -2.60 2.08
C GLN A 59 24.83 -2.97 3.13
N SER A 60 24.71 -4.17 3.73
CA SER A 60 25.66 -4.66 4.73
C SER A 60 27.07 -4.90 4.16
N THR A 61 27.21 -5.26 2.89
CA THR A 61 28.51 -5.37 2.21
C THR A 61 29.08 -4.00 1.84
N MET A 62 28.25 -3.04 1.41
CA MET A 62 28.69 -1.69 1.08
C MET A 62 29.15 -0.91 2.33
N GLN A 63 28.45 -1.08 3.47
CA GLN A 63 28.85 -0.47 4.73
C GLN A 63 30.21 -1.00 5.24
N ARG A 64 30.51 -2.28 5.01
CA ARG A 64 31.82 -2.88 5.35
C ARG A 64 32.96 -2.42 4.44
N SER A 65 32.65 -2.06 3.19
CA SER A 65 33.63 -1.55 2.22
C SER A 65 34.11 -0.13 2.55
N ALA A 66 33.29 0.65 3.26
CA ALA A 66 33.62 2.02 3.68
C ALA A 66 34.44 2.10 4.98
N THR A 67 34.55 1.00 5.74
CA THR A 67 35.34 0.95 6.99
C THR A 67 36.80 0.48 6.77
N GLY A 68 37.19 0.17 5.53
CA GLY A 68 38.47 -0.50 5.22
C GLY A 68 39.60 0.36 4.64
N THR A 69 39.42 1.66 4.35
CA THR A 69 40.47 2.47 3.73
C THR A 69 40.77 3.73 4.54
N SER A 70 41.57 3.58 5.59
CA SER A 70 42.46 4.64 6.06
C SER A 70 43.86 4.04 6.22
N SER A 71 44.45 3.60 5.11
CA SER A 71 45.91 3.51 5.01
C SER A 71 46.46 4.92 5.16
N ARG A 72 47.14 5.19 6.27
CA ARG A 72 48.12 6.27 6.35
C ARG A 72 49.40 5.70 6.95
N SER A 73 50.25 5.20 6.06
CA SER A 73 51.67 5.06 6.30
C SER A 73 52.34 6.42 6.15
N MET A 74 53.00 6.89 7.20
CA MET A 74 54.14 7.82 7.18
C MET A 74 55.03 7.27 8.31
N GLY A 75 56.21 6.68 8.13
CA GLY A 75 57.24 6.93 7.14
C GLY A 75 58.23 7.95 7.70
N GLY A 76 59.27 7.48 8.40
CA GLY A 76 60.42 8.27 8.86
C GLY A 76 60.36 8.75 10.31
#